data_AF-A0AAV6BWH9-F1
#
_entry.id   AF-A0AAV6BWH9-F1
#
_cell.length_a   1.000
_cell.length_b   1.000
_cell.length_c   1.000
_cell.angle_alpha   90.00
_cell.angle_beta   90.00
_cell.angle_gamma   90.00
#
_symmetry.space_group_name_H-M   'P 1'
#
loop_
_entity.id
_entity.type
_entity.pdbx_description
1 polymer ?
#
loop_
_entity_poly.entity_id
_entity_poly.type
_entity_poly.pdbx_seq_one_letter_code
_entity_poly.pdbx_strand_id
1 'polypeptide(L)'
;MRRNTILALAAACALAAALLTAGAVRAHEGKKHFMGTVTRIEPKMIAIEGKDAKTVQITLTSATVYVKDKKPAKFQDIALGDRVVVHATPKGTGYEADEVEIGPPMKKAPTSF
;
A
#
# COMPACT_ATOMS: atom_id res chain seq x y z
N MET A 1 48.78 -11.29 -44.01
CA MET A 1 48.52 -11.75 -42.62
C MET A 1 49.21 -10.83 -41.61
N ARG A 2 48.48 -9.95 -40.90
CA ARG A 2 48.87 -9.35 -39.59
C ARG A 2 47.61 -8.94 -38.78
N ARG A 3 47.10 -9.92 -38.04
CA ARG A 3 46.52 -9.90 -36.67
C ARG A 3 45.52 -8.81 -36.27
N ASN A 4 44.23 -9.19 -36.36
CA ASN A 4 43.17 -8.92 -35.40
C ASN A 4 43.66 -9.05 -33.95
N THR A 5 43.71 -7.96 -33.17
CA THR A 5 43.65 -8.04 -31.68
C THR A 5 43.05 -6.80 -30.98
N ILE A 6 42.97 -5.63 -31.62
CA ILE A 6 42.49 -4.40 -30.94
C ILE A 6 40.96 -4.42 -30.70
N LEU A 7 40.20 -5.17 -31.50
CA LEU A 7 38.75 -5.33 -31.32
C LEU A 7 38.36 -6.27 -30.18
N ALA A 8 39.30 -7.06 -29.64
CA ALA A 8 39.00 -8.06 -28.61
C ALA A 8 39.01 -7.50 -27.17
N LEU A 9 39.57 -6.32 -26.92
CA LEU A 9 39.60 -5.73 -25.56
C LEU A 9 38.45 -4.73 -25.30
N ALA A 10 37.95 -4.04 -26.34
CA ALA A 10 36.88 -3.06 -26.16
C ALA A 10 35.49 -3.71 -25.94
N ALA A 11 35.26 -4.90 -26.50
CA ALA A 11 34.00 -5.62 -26.34
C ALA A 11 33.86 -6.30 -24.96
N ALA A 12 34.97 -6.58 -24.28
CA ALA A 12 34.96 -7.28 -22.99
C ALA A 12 34.66 -6.35 -21.81
N CYS A 13 35.10 -5.08 -21.86
CA CYS A 13 34.79 -4.09 -20.80
C CYS A 13 33.38 -3.52 -20.89
N ALA A 14 32.80 -3.40 -22.09
CA ALA A 14 31.44 -2.88 -22.25
C ALA A 14 30.35 -3.87 -21.75
N LEU A 15 30.64 -5.17 -21.75
CA LEU A 15 29.71 -6.19 -21.29
C LEU A 15 29.70 -6.37 -19.76
N ALA A 16 30.76 -5.94 -19.06
CA ALA A 16 30.87 -6.05 -17.61
C ALA A 16 30.13 -4.93 -16.84
N ALA A 17 29.82 -3.81 -17.49
CA ALA A 17 29.17 -2.66 -16.84
C ALA A 17 27.62 -2.75 -16.79
N ALA A 18 27.00 -3.63 -17.57
CA ALA A 18 25.55 -3.73 -17.67
C ALA A 18 24.89 -4.64 -16.59
N LEU A 19 25.68 -5.36 -15.80
CA LEU A 19 25.18 -6.40 -14.89
C LEU A 19 24.96 -5.93 -13.43
N LEU A 20 25.27 -4.68 -13.09
CA LEU A 20 25.21 -4.17 -11.71
C LEU A 20 23.94 -3.39 -11.36
N THR A 21 23.02 -3.16 -12.30
CA THR A 21 21.77 -2.42 -12.05
C THR A 21 20.55 -3.32 -11.87
N ALA A 22 20.73 -4.60 -11.55
CA ALA A 22 19.65 -5.45 -11.05
C ALA A 22 19.27 -5.02 -9.62
N GLY A 23 18.80 -3.78 -9.47
CA GLY A 23 18.10 -3.34 -8.28
C GLY A 23 16.96 -4.31 -8.07
N ALA A 24 16.95 -4.97 -6.91
CA ALA A 24 15.90 -5.91 -6.54
C ALA A 24 14.56 -5.15 -6.47
N VAL A 25 13.85 -5.10 -7.59
CA VAL A 25 12.45 -4.72 -7.60
C VAL A 25 11.71 -5.86 -6.91
N ARG A 26 11.53 -5.74 -5.59
CA ARG A 26 10.69 -6.64 -4.80
C ARG A 26 9.23 -6.39 -5.15
N ALA A 27 8.82 -6.86 -6.32
CA ALA A 27 7.43 -6.83 -6.76
C ALA A 27 6.72 -8.13 -6.34
N HIS A 28 6.49 -8.35 -5.03
CA HIS A 28 5.39 -9.17 -4.52
C HIS A 28 5.28 -9.13 -2.98
N GLU A 29 5.42 -7.98 -2.32
CA GLU A 29 4.98 -7.89 -0.93
C GLU A 29 3.45 -8.00 -0.93
N GLY A 30 2.95 -9.20 -0.63
CA GLY A 30 1.54 -9.55 -0.78
C GLY A 30 0.64 -8.54 -0.06
N LYS A 31 -0.38 -8.07 -0.78
CA LYS A 31 -1.35 -7.11 -0.23
C LYS A 31 -1.98 -7.66 1.04
N LYS A 32 -2.17 -6.79 2.02
CA LYS A 32 -2.90 -7.07 3.26
C LYS A 32 -4.29 -6.47 3.17
N HIS A 33 -5.25 -7.18 3.75
CA HIS A 33 -6.63 -6.74 3.84
C HIS A 33 -6.95 -6.45 5.30
N PHE A 34 -7.31 -5.20 5.59
CA PHE A 34 -7.78 -4.80 6.91
C PHE A 34 -9.27 -4.54 6.85
N MET A 35 -10.00 -5.01 7.85
CA MET A 35 -11.42 -4.73 7.98
C MET A 35 -11.69 -4.26 9.39
N GLY A 36 -12.35 -3.11 9.53
CA GLY A 36 -12.59 -2.57 10.86
C GLY A 36 -13.37 -1.28 10.86
N THR A 37 -13.23 -0.56 11.97
CA THR A 37 -13.91 0.70 12.23
C THR A 37 -12.87 1.82 12.36
N VAL A 38 -13.10 2.95 11.70
CA VAL A 38 -12.20 4.11 11.80
C VAL A 38 -12.29 4.74 13.20
N THR A 39 -11.18 4.75 13.93
CA THR A 39 -11.10 5.31 15.29
C THR A 39 -10.31 6.61 15.36
N ARG A 40 -9.50 6.91 14.34
CA ARG A 40 -8.75 8.16 14.23
C ARG A 40 -8.52 8.53 12.77
N ILE A 41 -8.56 9.83 12.47
CA ILE A 41 -8.29 10.39 11.15
C ILE A 41 -7.24 11.49 11.30
N GLU A 42 -6.21 11.42 10.45
CA GLU A 42 -5.16 12.42 10.28
C GLU A 42 -4.96 12.71 8.79
N PRO A 43 -4.30 13.81 8.39
CA PRO A 43 -4.18 14.20 6.97
C PRO A 43 -3.59 13.14 6.03
N LYS A 44 -2.81 12.18 6.53
CA LYS A 44 -2.17 11.11 5.74
C LYS A 44 -2.24 9.74 6.43
N MET A 45 -3.16 9.57 7.38
CA MET A 45 -3.26 8.32 8.13
C MET A 45 -4.67 8.15 8.69
N ILE A 46 -5.13 6.90 8.69
CA ILE A 46 -6.28 6.48 9.48
C ILE A 46 -5.89 5.36 10.43
N ALA A 47 -6.50 5.35 11.60
CA ALA A 47 -6.44 4.22 12.51
C ALA A 47 -7.73 3.41 12.40
N ILE A 48 -7.59 2.09 12.28
CA ILE A 48 -8.70 1.15 12.10
C ILE A 48 -8.64 0.13 13.22
N GLU A 49 -9.72 -0.02 13.96
CA GLU A 49 -9.87 -1.09 14.94
C GLU A 49 -10.51 -2.32 14.28
N GLY A 50 -9.79 -3.42 14.28
CA GLY A 50 -10.26 -4.72 13.79
C GLY A 50 -11.22 -5.40 14.78
N LYS A 51 -11.85 -6.49 14.34
CA LYS A 51 -12.76 -7.27 15.19
C LYS A 51 -12.08 -7.90 16.43
N ASP A 52 -10.76 -8.04 16.41
CA ASP A 52 -9.94 -8.54 17.51
C ASP A 52 -9.51 -7.42 18.48
N ALA A 53 -10.16 -6.25 18.40
CA ALA A 53 -9.85 -5.03 19.17
C ALA A 53 -8.43 -4.50 18.96
N LYS A 54 -7.70 -4.99 17.95
CA LYS A 54 -6.38 -4.43 17.60
C LYS A 54 -6.57 -3.24 16.67
N THR A 55 -5.83 -2.18 16.98
CA THR A 55 -5.76 -0.99 16.13
C THR A 55 -4.56 -1.10 15.19
N VAL A 56 -4.79 -0.86 13.90
CA VAL A 56 -3.75 -0.70 12.88
C VAL A 56 -3.76 0.72 12.35
N GLN A 57 -2.58 1.31 12.17
CA GLN A 57 -2.42 2.58 11.48
C GLN A 57 -2.11 2.31 10.01
N ILE A 58 -2.85 2.96 9.11
CA ILE A 58 -2.65 2.86 7.68
C ILE A 58 -2.29 4.23 7.12
N THR A 59 -1.15 4.30 6.43
CA THR A 59 -0.73 5.49 5.70
C THR A 59 -1.56 5.65 4.43
N LEU A 60 -1.99 6.88 4.18
CA LEU A 60 -2.71 7.29 2.99
C LEU A 60 -1.79 8.15 2.11
N THR A 61 -1.81 7.91 0.81
CA THR A 61 -1.03 8.69 -0.16
C THR A 61 -1.92 9.23 -1.26
N SER A 62 -1.35 10.05 -2.14
CA SER A 62 -2.05 10.53 -3.34
C SER A 62 -2.45 9.40 -4.29
N ALA A 63 -1.87 8.20 -4.15
CA ALA A 63 -2.20 7.04 -4.95
C ALA A 63 -3.35 6.20 -4.35
N THR A 64 -3.75 6.47 -3.10
CA THR A 64 -4.83 5.73 -2.46
C THR A 64 -6.16 6.00 -3.18
N VAL A 65 -6.81 4.93 -3.62
CA VAL A 65 -8.15 4.96 -4.22
C VAL A 65 -9.20 4.89 -3.12
N TYR A 66 -10.26 5.68 -3.24
CA TYR A 66 -11.38 5.65 -2.31
C TYR A 66 -12.65 5.22 -3.02
N VAL A 67 -13.38 4.29 -2.42
CA VAL A 67 -14.64 3.75 -2.96
C VAL A 67 -15.71 3.81 -1.89
N LYS A 68 -16.92 4.25 -2.25
CA LYS A 68 -18.11 4.19 -1.40
C LYS A 68 -19.30 3.77 -2.24
N ASP A 69 -20.04 2.75 -1.82
CA ASP A 69 -21.16 2.19 -2.58
C ASP A 69 -20.79 1.84 -4.04
N LYS A 70 -19.58 1.28 -4.24
CA LYS A 70 -18.99 0.94 -5.55
C LYS A 70 -18.79 2.13 -6.49
N LYS A 71 -18.78 3.35 -5.96
CA LYS A 71 -18.52 4.59 -6.71
C LYS A 71 -17.24 5.25 -6.21
N PRO A 72 -16.54 6.03 -7.06
CA PRO A 72 -15.42 6.84 -6.61
C PRO A 72 -15.82 7.75 -5.44
N ALA A 73 -14.96 7.79 -4.43
CA ALA A 73 -15.10 8.62 -3.24
C ALA A 73 -13.83 9.46 -3.04
N LYS A 74 -13.77 10.20 -1.94
CA LYS A 74 -12.60 10.98 -1.53
C LYS A 74 -12.32 10.77 -0.04
N PHE A 75 -11.11 11.13 0.38
CA PHE A 75 -10.70 11.08 1.79
C PHE A 75 -11.70 11.77 2.73
N GLN A 76 -12.29 12.90 2.32
CA GLN A 76 -13.27 13.66 3.11
C GLN A 76 -14.60 12.92 3.34
N ASP A 77 -14.84 11.82 2.62
CA ASP A 77 -16.03 10.98 2.82
C ASP A 77 -15.84 9.95 3.94
N ILE A 78 -14.63 9.84 4.52
CA ILE A 78 -14.32 9.00 5.68
C ILE A 78 -14.69 9.76 6.95
N ALA A 79 -15.48 9.14 7.82
CA ALA A 79 -15.81 9.64 9.15
C ALA A 79 -15.36 8.68 10.25
N LEU A 80 -15.21 9.22 11.47
CA LEU A 80 -15.04 8.39 12.66
C LEU A 80 -16.25 7.46 12.84
N GLY A 81 -15.99 6.19 13.11
CA GLY A 81 -17.02 5.16 13.25
C GLY A 81 -17.43 4.47 11.95
N ASP A 82 -16.96 4.94 10.79
CA ASP A 82 -17.19 4.26 9.51
C ASP A 82 -16.55 2.88 9.50
N ARG A 83 -17.26 1.92 8.89
CA ARG A 83 -16.68 0.62 8.55
C ARG A 83 -15.80 0.81 7.33
N VAL A 84 -14.64 0.18 7.32
CA VAL A 84 -13.75 0.20 6.16
C VAL A 84 -13.19 -1.17 5.84
N VAL A 85 -12.97 -1.42 4.55
CA VAL A 85 -12.09 -2.47 4.04
C VAL A 85 -10.91 -1.78 3.37
N VAL A 86 -9.69 -2.13 3.77
CA VAL A 86 -8.48 -1.49 3.24
C VAL A 86 -7.58 -2.54 2.63
N HIS A 87 -7.29 -2.36 1.34
CA HIS A 87 -6.26 -3.09 0.62
C HIS A 87 -4.97 -2.29 0.75
N ALA A 88 -3.96 -2.87 1.39
CA ALA A 88 -2.72 -2.17 1.69
C ALA A 88 -1.48 -2.96 1.31
N THR A 89 -0.48 -2.24 0.82
CA THR A 89 0.87 -2.75 0.58
C THR A 89 1.71 -2.59 1.84
N PRO A 90 2.38 -3.64 2.36
CA PRO A 90 3.34 -3.49 3.45
C PRO A 90 4.47 -2.52 3.07
N LYS A 91 4.85 -1.61 3.97
CA LYS A 91 5.96 -0.67 3.77
C LYS A 91 6.80 -0.56 5.04
N GLY A 92 7.98 -1.18 5.03
CA GLY A 92 8.81 -1.28 6.23
C GLY A 92 8.05 -2.00 7.35
N THR A 93 7.81 -1.31 8.46
CA THR A 93 7.02 -1.81 9.59
C THR A 93 5.53 -1.43 9.53
N GLY A 94 5.14 -0.63 8.55
CA GLY A 94 3.77 -0.10 8.39
C GLY A 94 3.06 -0.62 7.14
N TYR A 95 1.94 0.03 6.82
CA TYR A 95 1.08 -0.30 5.70
C TYR A 95 0.66 0.96 4.97
N GLU A 96 0.74 0.94 3.64
CA GLU A 96 0.27 2.00 2.76
C GLU A 96 -0.99 1.53 2.03
N ALA A 97 -2.07 2.31 2.06
CA ALA A 97 -3.32 1.95 1.40
C ALA A 97 -3.23 2.11 -0.12
N ASP A 98 -3.54 1.03 -0.83
CA ASP A 98 -3.84 1.08 -2.26
C ASP A 98 -5.30 1.51 -2.47
N GLU A 99 -6.22 0.96 -1.67
CA GLU A 99 -7.66 1.24 -1.74
C GLU A 99 -8.31 1.23 -0.36
N VAL A 100 -9.24 2.16 -0.14
CA VAL A 100 -10.12 2.22 1.03
C VAL A 100 -11.58 2.15 0.54
N GLU A 101 -12.25 1.04 0.83
CA GLU A 101 -13.70 0.90 0.66
C GLU A 101 -14.41 1.37 1.93
N ILE A 102 -15.24 2.40 1.79
CA ILE A 102 -15.98 3.05 2.87
C ILE A 102 -17.38 2.44 2.93
N GLY A 103 -17.64 1.77 4.05
CA GLY A 103 -18.96 1.27 4.43
C GLY A 103 -19.69 2.20 5.39
N PRO A 104 -20.96 1.91 5.70
CA PRO A 104 -21.71 2.69 6.68
C PRO A 104 -21.09 2.58 8.08
N PRO A 105 -21.34 3.55 8.97
CA PRO A 105 -20.90 3.48 10.34
C PRO A 105 -21.45 2.24 11.04
N MET A 106 -20.66 1.66 11.95
CA MET A 106 -21.12 0.54 12.74
C MET A 106 -22.27 1.01 13.62
N LYS A 107 -23.48 0.45 13.43
CA LYS A 107 -24.57 0.66 14.38
C LYS A 107 -24.07 0.16 15.74
N LYS A 108 -24.04 1.03 16.76
CA LYS A 108 -23.80 0.60 18.14
C LYS A 108 -24.80 -0.53 18.41
N ALA A 109 -24.31 -1.69 18.86
CA ALA A 109 -25.22 -2.74 19.32
C ALA A 109 -26.15 -2.14 20.38
N PRO A 110 -27.43 -2.56 20.46
CA PRO A 110 -28.29 -2.17 21.56
C PRO A 110 -27.57 -2.54 22.85
N THR A 111 -27.18 -1.54 23.64
CA THR A 111 -26.73 -1.76 25.00
C THR A 111 -27.94 -2.25 25.77
N SER A 112 -28.04 -3.57 25.97
CA SER A 112 -28.89 -4.12 27.02
C SER A 112 -28.30 -3.66 28.35
N PHE A 113 -29.00 -2.74 29.00
CA PHE A 113 -28.79 -2.39 30.41
C PHE A 113 -29.50 -3.41 31.30
#